data_AF-A0A7G1ISL6-F1
#
_entry.id   AF-A0A7G1ISL6-F1
#
_cell.length_a   1.000
_cell.length_b   1.000
_cell.length_c   1.000
_cell.angle_alpha   90.00
_cell.angle_beta   90.00
_cell.angle_gamma   90.00
#
_symmetry.space_group_name_H-M   'P 1'
#
loop_
_entity.id
_entity.type
_entity.pdbx_description
1 polymer ?
#
loop_
_entity_poly.entity_id
_entity_poly.type
_entity_poly.pdbx_seq_one_letter_code
_entity_poly.pdbx_strand_id
1 'polypeptide(L)'
;MDTWLQNPKPVPKRNMELLTDDLLAGDIMLLWRIQFGTFTTETWFTKYFEYTYGIDAPKHLKTLVEKGYAIIETAFDSLDHLNATMKMNVLKSKGITGLSKMKAADLNQALHDHFSEKELASHFSIRGYKLTPKGEEILEQYQDIVDRHPKKNL
;
A
#
# COMPACT_ATOMS: atom_id res chain seq x y z
N MET A 1 -2.10 38.64 20.16
CA MET A 1 -3.02 37.90 19.26
C MET A 1 -2.24 37.63 18.00
N ASP A 2 -1.58 36.48 17.91
CA ASP A 2 -0.67 36.18 16.81
C ASP A 2 -1.42 35.69 15.58
N THR A 3 -1.15 36.36 14.47
CA THR A 3 -1.64 36.13 13.11
C THR A 3 -1.04 34.83 12.51
N TRP A 4 -1.41 33.68 13.07
CA TRP A 4 -1.09 32.34 12.52
C TRP A 4 -2.18 31.79 11.59
N LEU A 5 -2.98 32.66 10.95
CA LEU A 5 -3.72 32.29 9.75
C LEU A 5 -2.72 32.10 8.60
N GLN A 6 -1.92 31.03 8.68
CA GLN A 6 -1.10 30.59 7.56
C GLN A 6 -2.06 30.14 6.46
N ASN A 7 -2.24 30.98 5.45
CA ASN A 7 -2.75 30.53 4.17
C ASN A 7 -1.96 29.27 3.80
N PRO A 8 -2.62 28.10 3.63
CA PRO A 8 -1.91 26.91 3.22
C PRO A 8 -1.18 27.24 1.93
N LYS A 9 0.13 26.96 1.89
CA LYS A 9 0.93 27.20 0.69
C LYS A 9 0.22 26.52 -0.49
N PRO A 10 -0.03 27.23 -1.59
CA PRO A 10 -0.71 26.64 -2.72
C PRO A 10 0.11 25.47 -3.24
N VAL A 11 -0.59 24.40 -3.65
CA VAL A 11 0.04 23.22 -4.23
C VAL A 11 0.85 23.63 -5.46
N PRO A 12 2.12 23.19 -5.61
CA PRO A 12 2.92 23.53 -6.78
C PRO A 12 2.21 23.14 -8.08
N LYS A 13 2.08 24.09 -9.02
CA LYS A 13 1.35 23.89 -10.30
C LYS A 13 1.77 22.61 -11.03
N ARG A 14 3.06 22.33 -11.08
CA ARG A 14 3.64 21.12 -11.71
C ARG A 14 3.10 19.80 -11.16
N ASN A 15 2.66 19.76 -9.90
CA ASN A 15 2.10 18.55 -9.30
C ASN A 15 0.63 18.34 -9.68
N MET A 16 0.00 19.37 -10.24
CA MET A 16 -1.37 19.38 -10.75
C MET A 16 -1.44 19.27 -12.28
N GLU A 17 -0.30 19.10 -12.95
CA GLU A 17 -0.24 18.85 -14.38
C GLU A 17 -0.68 17.41 -14.67
N LEU A 18 -1.61 17.24 -15.61
CA LEU A 18 -2.10 15.93 -16.02
C LEU A 18 -1.00 15.19 -16.80
N LEU A 19 -0.76 13.95 -16.41
CA LEU A 19 0.10 12.99 -17.07
C LEU A 19 -0.75 12.05 -17.95
N THR A 20 -0.14 10.99 -18.46
CA THR A 20 -0.85 9.92 -19.18
C THR A 20 -2.00 9.35 -18.34
N ASP A 21 -3.15 9.05 -18.98
CA ASP A 21 -4.35 8.51 -18.31
C ASP A 21 -4.86 9.42 -17.17
N ASP A 22 -4.75 10.74 -17.36
CA ASP A 22 -5.19 11.78 -16.41
C ASP A 22 -4.59 11.63 -15.00
N LEU A 23 -3.44 10.97 -14.88
CA LEU A 23 -2.73 10.83 -13.62
C LEU A 23 -2.11 12.15 -13.18
N LEU A 24 -1.94 12.32 -11.88
CA LEU A 24 -1.21 13.43 -11.28
C LEU A 24 0.10 12.96 -10.66
N ALA A 25 1.00 13.90 -10.34
CA ALA A 25 2.23 13.58 -9.63
C ALA A 25 1.97 12.86 -8.29
N GLY A 26 0.84 13.17 -7.63
CA GLY A 26 0.42 12.47 -6.41
C GLY A 26 0.11 10.99 -6.63
N ASP A 27 -0.41 10.62 -7.80
CA ASP A 27 -0.68 9.22 -8.16
C ASP A 27 0.61 8.43 -8.32
N ILE A 28 1.61 9.04 -8.97
CA ILE A 28 2.94 8.43 -9.11
C ILE A 28 3.57 8.21 -7.72
N MET A 29 3.40 9.14 -6.80
CA MET A 29 3.86 8.97 -5.42
C MET A 29 3.12 7.87 -4.66
N LEU A 30 1.83 7.65 -4.93
CA LEU A 30 1.10 6.53 -4.36
C LEU A 30 1.65 5.20 -4.89
N LEU A 31 1.86 5.07 -6.19
CA LEU A 31 2.45 3.87 -6.80
C LEU A 31 3.85 3.59 -6.27
N TRP A 32 4.68 4.63 -6.12
CA TRP A 32 5.99 4.51 -5.49
C TRP A 32 5.90 3.99 -4.05
N ARG A 33 4.92 4.47 -3.26
CA ARG A 33 4.70 3.99 -1.89
C ARG A 33 4.27 2.51 -1.85
N ILE A 34 3.48 2.07 -2.83
CA ILE A 34 3.06 0.67 -2.99
C ILE A 34 4.25 -0.22 -3.34
N GLN A 35 5.19 0.25 -4.18
CA GLN A 35 6.38 -0.50 -4.60
C GLN A 35 7.21 -1.04 -3.42
N PHE A 36 7.19 -0.36 -2.27
CA PHE A 36 7.89 -0.82 -1.07
C PHE A 36 7.28 -2.06 -0.39
N GLY A 37 6.12 -2.54 -0.83
CA GLY A 37 5.49 -3.75 -0.28
C GLY A 37 5.03 -3.61 1.17
N THR A 38 4.83 -2.39 1.66
CA THR A 38 4.39 -2.11 3.04
C THR A 38 3.01 -1.44 3.09
N PHE A 39 2.44 -1.12 1.93
CA PHE A 39 1.18 -0.41 1.82
C PHE A 39 0.00 -1.37 1.90
N THR A 40 -0.98 -1.08 2.74
CA THR A 40 -2.11 -1.97 3.06
C THR A 40 -3.43 -1.20 3.12
N THR A 41 -4.55 -1.92 3.15
CA THR A 41 -5.91 -1.37 3.32
C THR A 41 -6.11 -0.59 4.63
N GLU A 42 -5.20 -0.73 5.60
CA GLU A 42 -5.23 -0.03 6.88
C GLU A 42 -4.19 1.10 6.96
N THR A 43 -3.45 1.34 5.88
CA THR A 43 -2.38 2.35 5.87
C THR A 43 -2.96 3.75 6.01
N TRP A 44 -2.44 4.50 6.98
CA TRP A 44 -2.74 5.91 7.14
C TRP A 44 -1.97 6.77 6.13
N PHE A 45 -2.66 7.71 5.51
CA PHE A 45 -2.08 8.60 4.51
C PHE A 45 -1.48 9.85 5.14
N THR A 46 -0.23 10.10 4.83
CA THR A 46 0.49 11.31 5.23
C THR A 46 -0.08 12.55 4.54
N LYS A 47 -0.17 13.67 5.29
CA LYS A 47 -0.72 14.94 4.79
C LYS A 47 -0.01 15.55 3.58
N TYR A 48 1.20 15.09 3.21
CA TYR A 48 1.89 15.62 2.03
C TYR A 48 1.14 15.28 0.73
N PHE A 49 0.32 14.21 0.69
CA PHE A 49 -0.50 13.94 -0.50
C PHE A 49 -1.47 15.08 -0.79
N GLU A 50 -2.07 15.64 0.25
CA GLU A 50 -2.96 16.80 0.15
C GLU A 50 -2.16 18.09 -0.07
N TYR A 51 -1.19 18.41 0.80
CA TYR A 51 -0.54 19.73 0.77
C TYR A 51 0.57 19.87 -0.26
N THR A 52 1.24 18.78 -0.63
CA THR A 52 2.32 18.80 -1.63
C THR A 52 1.82 18.38 -3.00
N TYR A 53 0.91 17.40 -3.07
CA TYR A 53 0.45 16.85 -4.36
C TYR A 53 -0.99 17.19 -4.71
N GLY A 54 -1.76 17.80 -3.81
CA GLY A 54 -3.12 18.26 -4.09
C GLY A 54 -4.13 17.14 -4.30
N ILE A 55 -3.84 15.91 -3.86
CA ILE A 55 -4.72 14.75 -4.06
C ILE A 55 -5.36 14.27 -2.75
N ASP A 56 -6.59 13.77 -2.88
CA ASP A 56 -7.23 12.90 -1.88
C ASP A 56 -6.69 11.47 -2.07
N ALA A 57 -5.68 11.12 -1.29
CA ALA A 57 -4.95 9.87 -1.47
C ALA A 57 -5.83 8.60 -1.41
N PRO A 58 -6.76 8.43 -0.44
CA PRO A 58 -7.72 7.33 -0.46
C PRO A 58 -8.53 7.24 -1.76
N LYS A 59 -9.06 8.37 -2.24
CA LYS A 59 -9.87 8.40 -3.47
C LYS A 59 -9.03 8.03 -4.70
N HIS A 60 -7.83 8.59 -4.79
CA HIS A 60 -6.89 8.33 -5.88
C HIS A 60 -6.38 6.89 -5.89
N LEU A 61 -6.09 6.31 -4.72
CA LEU A 61 -5.71 4.90 -4.63
C LEU A 61 -6.81 3.97 -5.18
N LYS A 62 -8.09 4.27 -4.87
CA LYS A 62 -9.21 3.52 -5.44
C LYS A 62 -9.23 3.63 -6.97
N THR A 63 -9.07 4.84 -7.52
CA THR A 63 -8.97 5.06 -8.96
C THR A 63 -7.80 4.29 -9.59
N LEU A 64 -6.64 4.24 -8.93
CA LEU A 64 -5.47 3.50 -9.42
C LEU A 64 -5.74 1.99 -9.50
N VAL A 65 -6.49 1.44 -8.55
CA VAL A 65 -6.94 0.04 -8.60
C VAL A 65 -7.95 -0.16 -9.73
N GLU A 66 -8.95 0.72 -9.86
CA GLU A 66 -9.96 0.66 -10.93
C GLU A 66 -9.34 0.78 -12.33
N LYS A 67 -8.30 1.60 -12.49
CA LYS A 67 -7.53 1.78 -13.74
C LYS A 67 -6.47 0.69 -13.97
N GLY A 68 -6.32 -0.25 -13.05
CA GLY A 68 -5.43 -1.41 -13.18
C GLY A 68 -3.95 -1.09 -13.00
N TYR A 69 -3.58 0.00 -12.32
CA TYR A 69 -2.19 0.30 -11.95
C TYR A 69 -1.74 -0.44 -10.68
N ALA A 70 -2.68 -0.76 -9.81
CA ALA A 70 -2.44 -1.55 -8.62
C ALA A 70 -3.56 -2.57 -8.44
N ILE A 71 -3.31 -3.60 -7.66
CA ILE A 71 -4.31 -4.56 -7.20
C ILE A 71 -4.33 -4.60 -5.67
N ILE A 72 -5.48 -4.99 -5.13
CA ILE A 72 -5.60 -5.43 -3.74
C ILE A 72 -5.21 -6.90 -3.72
N GLU A 73 -4.26 -7.25 -2.88
CA GLU A 73 -3.75 -8.61 -2.76
C GLU A 73 -4.79 -9.59 -2.20
N THR A 74 -4.57 -10.88 -2.47
CA THR A 74 -5.35 -11.96 -1.85
C THR A 74 -4.98 -12.11 -0.37
N ALA A 75 -5.73 -12.92 0.38
CA ALA A 75 -5.37 -13.25 1.76
C ALA A 75 -4.01 -13.97 1.82
N PHE A 76 -3.74 -14.91 0.90
CA PHE A 76 -2.44 -15.57 0.85
C PHE A 76 -1.30 -14.62 0.49
N ASP A 77 -1.48 -13.76 -0.51
CA ASP A 77 -0.46 -12.79 -0.89
C ASP A 77 -0.19 -11.78 0.25
N SER A 78 -1.21 -11.47 1.04
CA SER A 78 -1.13 -10.54 2.17
C SER A 78 -0.50 -11.13 3.45
N LEU A 79 -0.01 -12.38 3.43
CA LEU A 79 0.56 -13.02 4.63
C LEU A 79 1.77 -12.28 5.18
N ASP A 80 2.53 -11.55 4.38
CA ASP A 80 3.69 -10.79 4.83
C ASP A 80 3.32 -9.58 5.72
N HIS A 81 2.04 -9.18 5.71
CA HIS A 81 1.50 -8.17 6.61
C HIS A 81 1.06 -8.73 7.97
N LEU A 82 1.13 -10.05 8.16
CA LEU A 82 0.81 -10.69 9.44
C LEU A 82 2.08 -11.06 10.20
N ASN A 83 2.10 -10.73 11.49
CA ASN A 83 3.14 -11.25 12.38
C ASN A 83 2.94 -12.74 12.67
N ALA A 84 3.99 -13.40 13.18
CA ALA A 84 3.97 -14.83 13.47
C ALA A 84 2.84 -15.22 14.43
N THR A 85 2.55 -14.38 15.43
CA THR A 85 1.47 -14.64 16.42
C THR A 85 0.11 -14.71 15.75
N MET A 86 -0.19 -13.81 14.83
CA MET A 86 -1.45 -13.82 14.07
C MET A 86 -1.57 -15.08 13.23
N LYS A 87 -0.51 -15.43 12.47
CA LYS A 87 -0.46 -16.66 11.67
C LYS A 87 -0.71 -17.91 12.52
N MET A 88 -0.05 -18.00 13.68
CA MET A 88 -0.26 -19.09 14.63
C MET A 88 -1.69 -19.16 15.16
N ASN A 89 -2.33 -18.02 15.44
CA ASN A 89 -3.71 -18.00 15.92
C ASN A 89 -4.69 -18.50 14.85
N VAL A 90 -4.44 -18.18 13.58
CA VAL A 90 -5.22 -18.74 12.46
C VAL A 90 -5.05 -20.26 12.40
N LEU A 91 -3.81 -20.77 12.40
CA LEU A 91 -3.55 -22.22 12.37
C LEU A 91 -4.17 -22.97 13.57
N LYS A 92 -4.18 -22.37 14.76
CA LYS A 92 -4.85 -22.94 15.95
C LYS A 92 -6.34 -23.10 15.78
N SER A 93 -7.01 -22.28 14.95
CA SER A 93 -8.44 -22.44 14.67
C SER A 93 -8.77 -23.77 13.96
N LYS A 94 -7.78 -24.39 13.28
CA LYS A 94 -7.85 -25.74 12.70
C LYS A 94 -7.28 -26.84 13.63
N GLY A 95 -6.93 -26.50 14.87
CA GLY A 95 -6.39 -27.45 15.86
C GLY A 95 -4.92 -27.81 15.67
N ILE A 96 -4.16 -27.07 14.86
CA ILE A 96 -2.74 -27.35 14.60
C ILE A 96 -1.91 -27.00 15.85
N THR A 97 -1.03 -27.91 16.26
CA THR A 97 -0.17 -27.78 17.45
C THR A 97 1.32 -27.69 17.06
N GLY A 98 2.21 -27.43 18.02
CA GLY A 98 3.66 -27.37 17.78
C GLY A 98 4.17 -26.09 17.09
N LEU A 99 3.33 -25.06 16.98
CA LEU A 99 3.59 -23.87 16.16
C LEU A 99 4.69 -22.94 16.67
N SER A 100 4.97 -22.91 17.99
CA SER A 100 5.90 -21.94 18.60
C SER A 100 7.36 -22.10 18.15
N LYS A 101 7.71 -23.23 17.54
CA LYS A 101 9.05 -23.52 17.01
C LYS A 101 9.16 -23.30 15.50
N MET A 102 8.04 -23.05 14.81
CA MET A 102 8.00 -22.87 13.36
C MET A 102 8.61 -21.53 12.95
N LYS A 103 9.35 -21.52 11.85
CA LYS A 103 9.83 -20.28 11.23
C LYS A 103 8.69 -19.63 10.44
N ALA A 104 8.87 -18.37 10.05
CA ALA A 104 7.88 -17.63 9.27
C ALA A 104 7.49 -18.36 7.96
N ALA A 105 8.46 -18.95 7.26
CA ALA A 105 8.21 -19.73 6.05
C ALA A 105 7.37 -20.99 6.33
N ASP A 106 7.65 -21.71 7.42
CA ASP A 106 6.90 -22.90 7.82
C ASP A 106 5.44 -22.54 8.20
N LEU A 107 5.23 -21.40 8.86
CA LEU A 107 3.90 -20.90 9.18
C LEU A 107 3.12 -20.52 7.91
N ASN A 108 3.77 -19.87 6.94
CA ASN A 108 3.13 -19.56 5.65
C ASN A 108 2.76 -20.85 4.90
N GLN A 109 3.66 -21.82 4.85
CA GLN A 109 3.40 -23.09 4.19
C GLN A 109 2.24 -23.83 4.86
N ALA A 110 2.22 -23.91 6.19
CA ALA A 110 1.11 -24.52 6.93
C ALA A 110 -0.23 -23.83 6.65
N LEU A 111 -0.24 -22.50 6.46
CA LEU A 111 -1.46 -21.79 6.07
C LEU A 111 -1.93 -22.20 4.68
N HIS A 112 -1.02 -22.34 3.72
CA HIS A 112 -1.36 -22.85 2.37
C HIS A 112 -1.87 -24.30 2.39
N ASP A 113 -1.29 -25.15 3.22
CA ASP A 113 -1.63 -26.58 3.26
C ASP A 113 -3.01 -26.83 3.91
N HIS A 114 -3.45 -25.96 4.81
CA HIS A 114 -4.62 -26.19 5.67
C HIS A 114 -5.81 -25.26 5.44
N PHE A 115 -5.66 -24.22 4.61
CA PHE A 115 -6.73 -23.27 4.33
C PHE A 115 -6.95 -23.11 2.83
N SER A 116 -8.20 -22.91 2.44
CA SER A 116 -8.52 -22.26 1.17
C SER A 116 -8.41 -20.74 1.30
N GLU A 117 -8.29 -20.06 0.16
CA GLU A 117 -8.25 -18.58 0.09
C GLU A 117 -9.46 -17.96 0.82
N LYS A 118 -10.67 -18.49 0.58
CA LYS A 118 -11.90 -18.01 1.20
C LYS A 118 -11.92 -18.21 2.72
N GLU A 119 -11.44 -19.36 3.20
CA GLU A 119 -11.36 -19.61 4.65
C GLU A 119 -10.34 -18.68 5.30
N LEU A 120 -9.15 -18.58 4.73
CA LEU A 120 -8.09 -17.72 5.26
C LEU A 120 -8.54 -16.25 5.31
N ALA A 121 -9.20 -15.79 4.25
CA ALA A 121 -9.76 -14.44 4.15
C ALA A 121 -10.76 -14.10 5.28
N SER A 122 -11.40 -15.09 5.89
CA SER A 122 -12.34 -14.87 7.00
C SER A 122 -11.66 -14.60 8.35
N HIS A 123 -10.36 -14.88 8.47
CA HIS A 123 -9.62 -14.71 9.72
C HIS A 123 -9.00 -13.32 9.90
N PHE A 124 -8.80 -12.56 8.81
CA PHE A 124 -8.27 -11.20 8.85
C PHE A 124 -8.70 -10.38 7.64
N SER A 125 -8.89 -9.07 7.84
CA SER A 125 -9.36 -8.13 6.82
C SER A 125 -8.24 -7.37 6.12
N ILE A 126 -7.06 -7.22 6.74
CA ILE A 126 -5.94 -6.47 6.16
C ILE A 126 -5.51 -7.11 4.83
N ARG A 127 -5.37 -6.29 3.79
CA ARG A 127 -4.80 -6.69 2.49
C ARG A 127 -3.69 -5.76 2.08
N GLY A 128 -2.68 -6.31 1.41
CA GLY A 128 -1.64 -5.55 0.77
C GLY A 128 -2.13 -4.90 -0.52
N TYR A 129 -1.37 -3.91 -0.98
CA TYR A 129 -1.45 -3.42 -2.36
C TYR A 129 -0.19 -3.83 -3.10
N LYS A 130 -0.36 -4.17 -4.37
CA LYS A 130 0.75 -4.52 -5.26
C LYS A 130 0.61 -3.79 -6.59
N LEU A 131 1.74 -3.37 -7.17
CA LEU A 131 1.74 -2.82 -8.52
C LEU A 131 1.41 -3.92 -9.55
N THR A 132 0.68 -3.54 -10.58
CA THR A 132 0.57 -4.35 -11.80
C THR A 132 1.75 -4.04 -12.72
N PRO A 133 1.97 -4.81 -13.81
CA PRO A 133 2.95 -4.42 -14.83
C PRO A 133 2.70 -3.01 -15.38
N LYS A 134 1.43 -2.61 -15.54
CA LYS A 134 1.04 -1.23 -15.94
C LYS A 134 1.47 -0.20 -14.88
N GLY A 135 1.35 -0.54 -13.59
CA GLY A 135 1.81 0.28 -12.47
C GLY A 135 3.32 0.44 -12.39
N GLU A 136 4.06 -0.62 -12.68
CA GLU A 136 5.53 -0.60 -12.72
C GLU A 136 6.04 0.25 -13.88
N GLU A 137 5.48 0.05 -15.08
CA GLU A 137 5.85 0.80 -16.29
C GLU A 137 5.61 2.31 -16.12
N ILE A 138 4.45 2.71 -15.59
CA ILE A 138 4.15 4.13 -15.41
C ILE A 138 5.03 4.77 -14.34
N LEU A 139 5.42 4.00 -13.31
CA LEU A 139 6.30 4.48 -12.25
C LEU A 139 7.72 4.69 -12.78
N GLU A 140 8.23 3.79 -13.61
CA GLU A 140 9.51 3.93 -14.28
C GLU A 140 9.51 5.12 -15.26
N GLN A 141 8.44 5.28 -16.04
CA GLN A 141 8.28 6.40 -16.98
C GLN A 141 8.37 7.78 -16.28
N TYR A 142 7.83 7.89 -15.07
CA TYR A 142 7.79 9.15 -14.29
C TYR A 142 8.70 9.14 -13.06
N GLN A 143 9.83 8.42 -13.15
CA GLN A 143 10.83 8.33 -12.08
C GLN A 143 11.35 9.71 -11.64
N ASP A 144 11.36 10.69 -12.54
CA ASP A 144 11.78 12.06 -12.25
C ASP A 144 10.87 12.76 -11.21
N ILE A 145 9.59 12.36 -11.08
CA ILE A 145 8.68 12.86 -10.04
C ILE A 145 9.11 12.32 -8.66
N VAL A 146 9.49 11.04 -8.61
CA VAL A 146 9.99 10.37 -7.40
C VAL A 146 11.30 10.98 -6.96
N ASP A 147 12.23 11.23 -7.88
CA ASP A 147 13.55 11.78 -7.57
C ASP A 147 13.46 13.21 -7.00
N ARG A 148 12.45 13.96 -7.42
CA ARG A 148 12.14 15.31 -6.90
C ARG A 148 11.41 15.31 -5.57
N HIS A 149 10.92 14.16 -5.09
CA HIS A 149 10.23 14.08 -3.80
C HIS A 149 11.19 14.51 -2.67
N PRO A 150 10.76 15.41 -1.76
CA PRO A 150 11.63 15.90 -0.69
C PRO A 150 12.16 14.75 0.17
N LYS A 151 13.45 14.50 0.10
CA LYS A 151 14.13 13.57 1.00
C LYS A 151 14.40 14.32 2.30
N LYS A 152 14.05 13.73 3.44
CA LYS A 152 14.60 14.24 4.71
C LYS A 152 16.12 14.10 4.60
N ASN A 153 16.83 15.21 4.70
CA ASN A 153 18.26 15.15 5.01
C ASN A 153 18.37 14.46 6.37
N LEU A 154 18.99 13.28 6.38
CA LEU A 154 19.37 12.58 7.60
C LEU A 154 20.56 13.30 8.25
#